data_AF-A0A9J6ATX5-F1
#
_entry.id   AF-A0A9J6ATX5-F1
#
_cell.length_a   1.000
_cell.length_b   1.000
_cell.length_c   1.000
_cell.angle_alpha   90.00
_cell.angle_beta   90.00
_cell.angle_gamma   90.00
#
_symmetry.space_group_name_H-M   'P 1'
#
loop_
_entity.id
_entity.type
_entity.pdbx_description
1 polymer ?
#
loop_
_entity_poly.entity_id
_entity_poly.type
_entity_poly.pdbx_seq_one_letter_code
_entity_poly.pdbx_strand_id
1 'polypeptide(L)'
;MNTFIINNNKFNKKKVVFIMGATGTGKSRLSVDLATHFRGEIINSDKMQVYKGLEIVTNKITHADKQGVRHYLLGEIEPDSNFTAEDFCLKSIEYIEKF
;
A
#
# COMPACT_ATOMS: atom_id res chain seq x y z
N MET A 1 -23.84 42.29 0.70
CA MET A 1 -22.91 41.93 -0.41
C MET A 1 -21.54 41.72 0.23
N ASN A 2 -21.32 40.53 0.82
CA ASN A 2 -20.08 40.26 1.57
C ASN A 2 -19.31 39.14 0.86
N THR A 3 -18.08 39.52 0.53
CA THR A 3 -17.07 38.87 -0.27
C THR A 3 -16.79 37.42 0.14
N PHE A 4 -16.81 36.55 -0.86
CA PHE A 4 -16.23 35.22 -0.83
C PHE A 4 -14.75 35.29 -0.43
N ILE A 5 -14.41 34.84 0.77
CA ILE A 5 -13.05 34.34 1.05
C ILE A 5 -13.07 32.87 0.65
N ILE A 6 -12.76 32.61 -0.63
CA ILE A 6 -12.40 31.27 -1.07
C ILE A 6 -11.05 30.99 -0.43
N ASN A 7 -11.05 30.22 0.66
CA ASN A 7 -9.83 29.70 1.27
C ASN A 7 -9.11 28.84 0.23
N ASN A 8 -8.19 29.45 -0.53
CA ASN A 8 -7.32 28.80 -1.49
C ASN A 8 -6.18 28.04 -0.80
N ASN A 9 -6.51 27.23 0.22
CA ASN A 9 -5.61 26.14 0.61
C ASN A 9 -5.80 25.04 -0.42
N LYS A 10 -5.06 25.12 -1.53
CA LYS A 10 -4.74 23.96 -2.38
C LYS A 10 -3.95 23.00 -1.49
N PHE A 11 -4.67 22.18 -0.72
CA PHE A 11 -4.12 21.26 0.27
C PHE A 11 -2.97 20.46 -0.32
N ASN A 12 -1.85 20.46 0.40
CA ASN A 12 -0.63 19.72 0.10
C ASN A 12 -0.91 18.21 0.26
N LYS A 13 -1.71 17.65 -0.66
CA LYS A 13 -2.13 16.25 -0.62
C LYS A 13 -0.93 15.36 -0.89
N LYS A 14 -0.75 14.34 -0.05
CA LYS A 14 0.27 13.31 -0.25
C LYS A 14 0.02 12.61 -1.59
N LYS A 15 1.11 12.38 -2.32
CA LYS A 15 1.05 11.73 -3.62
C LYS A 15 1.09 10.22 -3.41
N VAL A 16 0.13 9.52 -3.99
CA VAL A 16 0.03 8.06 -3.95
C VAL A 16 0.03 7.53 -5.37
N VAL A 17 0.80 6.46 -5.61
CA VAL A 17 0.86 5.76 -6.90
C VAL A 17 0.14 4.43 -6.76
N PHE A 18 -0.79 4.16 -7.67
CA PHE A 18 -1.51 2.89 -7.73
C PHE A 18 -0.95 2.03 -8.86
N ILE A 19 -0.52 0.81 -8.53
CA ILE A 19 -0.03 -0.17 -9.50
C ILE A 19 -1.06 -1.29 -9.58
N MET A 20 -1.88 -1.27 -10.63
CA MET A 20 -2.98 -2.21 -10.83
C MET A 20 -2.70 -3.17 -11.99
N GLY A 21 -3.35 -4.33 -11.99
CA GLY A 21 -3.23 -5.33 -13.05
C GLY A 21 -3.48 -6.75 -12.56
N ALA A 22 -3.67 -7.69 -13.49
CA ALA A 22 -3.95 -9.10 -13.20
C ALA A 22 -2.83 -9.79 -12.42
N THR A 23 -3.12 -10.91 -11.76
CA THR A 23 -2.11 -11.71 -11.04
C THR A 23 -1.02 -12.18 -12.00
N GLY A 24 0.24 -12.16 -11.56
CA GLY A 24 1.38 -12.60 -12.36
C GLY A 24 1.94 -11.56 -13.35
N THR A 25 1.36 -10.36 -13.48
CA THR A 25 1.84 -9.32 -14.42
C THR A 25 3.06 -8.53 -13.93
N GLY A 26 3.74 -8.97 -12.87
CA GLY A 26 4.99 -8.34 -12.38
C GLY A 26 4.81 -7.08 -11.52
N LYS A 27 3.61 -6.81 -10.99
CA LYS A 27 3.31 -5.61 -10.17
C LYS A 27 4.25 -5.44 -8.97
N SER A 28 4.51 -6.50 -8.23
CA SER A 28 5.37 -6.45 -7.03
C SER A 28 6.82 -6.08 -7.37
N ARG A 29 7.31 -6.53 -8.53
CA ARG A 29 8.65 -6.14 -9.02
C ARG A 29 8.67 -4.64 -9.36
N LEU A 30 7.69 -4.18 -10.14
CA LEU A 30 7.57 -2.78 -10.52
C LEU A 30 7.43 -1.86 -9.29
N SER A 31 6.68 -2.29 -8.27
CA SER A 31 6.52 -1.50 -7.05
C SER A 31 7.83 -1.34 -6.29
N VAL A 32 8.65 -2.40 -6.19
CA VAL A 32 9.97 -2.34 -5.53
C VAL A 32 10.93 -1.46 -6.34
N ASP A 33 10.95 -1.60 -7.66
CA ASP A 33 11.81 -0.79 -8.54
C ASP A 33 11.50 0.71 -8.37
N LEU A 34 10.21 1.08 -8.39
CA LEU A 34 9.75 2.45 -8.16
C LEU A 34 10.06 2.94 -6.74
N ALA A 35 9.76 2.13 -5.73
CA ALA A 35 9.99 2.50 -4.34
C ALA A 35 11.48 2.71 -4.04
N THR A 36 12.37 1.91 -4.63
CA THR A 36 13.82 2.07 -4.51
C THR A 36 14.28 3.38 -5.16
N HIS A 37 13.75 3.72 -6.34
CA HIS A 37 14.13 4.93 -7.06
C HIS A 37 13.62 6.22 -6.39
N PHE A 38 12.38 6.20 -5.90
CA PHE A 38 11.73 7.38 -5.31
C PHE A 38 11.78 7.42 -3.78
N ARG A 39 12.45 6.46 -3.13
CA ARG A 39 12.48 6.27 -1.67
C ARG A 39 11.06 6.17 -1.08
N GLY A 40 10.21 5.45 -1.79
CA GLY A 40 8.82 5.20 -1.41
C GLY A 40 8.68 3.97 -0.52
N GLU A 41 7.49 3.81 0.02
CA GLU A 41 7.05 2.62 0.75
C GLU A 41 5.84 2.01 0.04
N ILE A 42 5.56 0.73 0.29
CA ILE A 42 4.54 -0.02 -0.43
C ILE A 42 3.43 -0.45 0.53
N ILE A 43 2.18 -0.24 0.14
CA ILE A 43 1.00 -0.81 0.82
C ILE A 43 0.46 -1.92 -0.07
N ASN A 44 0.46 -3.16 0.42
CA ASN A 44 -0.14 -4.28 -0.30
C ASN A 44 -1.67 -4.18 -0.29
N SER A 45 -2.29 -4.32 -1.46
CA SER A 45 -3.76 -4.33 -1.62
C SER A 45 -4.35 -5.70 -1.97
N ASP A 46 -3.52 -6.75 -2.07
CA ASP A 46 -4.01 -8.11 -2.28
C ASP A 46 -4.58 -8.68 -0.98
N LYS A 47 -5.88 -9.00 -1.00
CA LYS A 47 -6.64 -9.49 0.16
C LYS A 47 -6.11 -10.79 0.78
N MET A 48 -5.40 -11.63 0.02
CA MET A 48 -4.87 -12.90 0.53
C MET A 48 -3.46 -12.71 1.09
N GLN A 49 -2.69 -11.77 0.54
CA GLN A 49 -1.33 -11.50 1.00
C GLN A 49 -1.26 -10.72 2.33
N VAL A 50 -2.38 -10.16 2.82
CA VAL A 50 -2.42 -9.47 4.13
C VAL A 50 -2.16 -10.40 5.31
N TYR A 51 -2.50 -11.68 5.18
CA TYR A 51 -2.44 -12.67 6.26
C TYR A 51 -1.04 -13.23 6.46
N LYS A 52 -0.63 -13.53 7.70
CA LYS A 52 0.63 -14.23 8.01
C LYS A 52 0.67 -15.63 7.40
N GLY A 53 1.87 -16.12 7.08
CA GLY A 53 2.06 -17.43 6.44
C GLY A 53 1.60 -17.46 4.97
N LEU A 54 1.42 -18.65 4.40
CA LEU A 54 0.94 -18.85 3.02
C LEU A 54 1.78 -18.16 1.94
N GLU A 55 3.07 -17.90 2.18
CA GLU A 55 3.95 -17.14 1.28
C GLU A 55 3.99 -17.73 -0.12
N ILE A 56 4.11 -19.06 -0.20
CA ILE A 56 4.17 -19.80 -1.46
C ILE A 56 2.83 -19.74 -2.20
N VAL A 57 1.73 -20.05 -1.51
CA VAL A 57 0.39 -20.18 -2.11
C VAL A 57 -0.15 -18.83 -2.58
N THR A 58 0.16 -17.76 -1.84
CA THR A 58 -0.28 -16.40 -2.17
C THR A 58 0.72 -15.63 -3.03
N ASN A 59 1.84 -16.27 -3.40
CA ASN A 59 2.90 -15.68 -4.21
C ASN A 59 3.40 -14.34 -3.62
N LYS A 60 3.66 -14.32 -2.31
CA LYS A 60 4.22 -13.14 -1.65
C LYS A 60 5.64 -12.91 -2.11
N ILE A 61 5.97 -11.64 -2.31
CA ILE A 61 7.32 -11.22 -2.60
C ILE A 61 8.26 -11.62 -1.46
N THR A 62 9.40 -12.22 -1.80
CA THR A 62 10.38 -12.71 -0.83
C THR A 62 11.12 -11.56 -0.15
N HIS A 63 11.74 -11.81 1.00
CA HIS A 63 12.54 -10.78 1.68
C HIS A 63 13.71 -10.27 0.83
N ALA A 64 14.34 -11.14 0.02
CA ALA A 64 15.40 -10.74 -0.90
C ALA A 64 14.86 -9.80 -1.99
N ASP A 65 13.72 -10.16 -2.59
CA ASP A 65 13.11 -9.38 -3.68
C ASP A 65 12.51 -8.04 -3.21
N LYS A 66 12.22 -7.89 -1.91
CA LYS A 66 11.81 -6.61 -1.32
C LYS A 66 12.93 -5.56 -1.38
N GLN A 67 14.20 -5.95 -1.50
CA GLN A 67 15.36 -5.05 -1.57
C GLN A 67 15.41 -4.00 -0.44
N GLY A 68 14.95 -4.36 0.76
CA GLY A 68 14.88 -3.45 1.91
C GLY A 68 13.73 -2.43 1.87
N VAL A 69 12.91 -2.41 0.82
CA VAL A 69 11.71 -1.56 0.74
C VAL A 69 10.68 -2.02 1.77
N ARG A 70 10.17 -1.05 2.54
CA ARG A 70 9.12 -1.31 3.52
C ARG A 70 7.81 -1.67 2.82
N HIS A 71 7.20 -2.75 3.29
CA HIS A 71 5.89 -3.21 2.84
C HIS A 71 4.94 -3.25 4.04
N TYR A 72 3.78 -2.62 3.88
CA TYR A 72 2.65 -2.67 4.81
C TYR A 72 1.58 -3.63 4.30
N LEU A 73 0.76 -4.14 5.21
CA LEU A 73 -0.34 -5.08 4.92
C LEU A 73 0.12 -6.31 4.10
N LEU A 74 1.35 -6.76 4.33
CA LEU A 74 1.93 -7.93 3.67
C LEU A 74 2.35 -8.94 4.75
N GLY A 75 1.44 -9.82 5.14
CA GLY A 75 1.63 -10.75 6.24
C GLY A 75 1.57 -10.11 7.63
N GLU A 76 0.74 -9.08 7.80
CA GLU A 76 0.56 -8.38 9.09
C GLU A 76 -0.62 -8.92 9.91
N ILE A 77 -1.62 -9.52 9.24
CA ILE A 77 -2.89 -9.93 9.86
C ILE A 77 -2.85 -11.43 10.22
N GLU A 78 -3.42 -11.82 11.35
CA GLU A 78 -3.52 -13.25 11.71
C GLU A 78 -4.48 -13.99 10.77
N PRO A 79 -4.21 -15.25 10.37
CA PRO A 79 -5.01 -15.97 9.38
C PRO A 79 -6.48 -16.20 9.76
N ASP A 80 -6.79 -16.21 11.05
CA ASP A 80 -8.13 -16.38 11.62
C ASP A 80 -8.89 -15.06 11.79
N SER A 81 -8.23 -13.93 11.56
CA SER A 81 -8.84 -12.61 11.69
C SER A 81 -9.65 -12.24 10.45
N ASN A 82 -10.81 -11.61 10.67
CA ASN A 82 -11.55 -11.00 9.58
C ASN A 82 -10.88 -9.67 9.19
N PHE A 83 -10.57 -9.50 7.90
CA PHE A 83 -9.99 -8.26 7.37
C PHE A 83 -10.82 -7.77 6.19
N THR A 84 -11.52 -6.67 6.40
CA THR A 84 -12.50 -6.14 5.47
C THR A 84 -11.93 -5.03 4.58
N ALA A 85 -12.72 -4.62 3.59
CA ALA A 85 -12.37 -3.46 2.78
C ALA A 85 -12.33 -2.15 3.60
N GLU A 86 -13.14 -2.05 4.66
CA GLU A 86 -13.10 -0.91 5.58
C GLU A 86 -11.80 -0.88 6.38
N ASP A 87 -11.38 -2.03 6.92
CA ASP A 87 -10.10 -2.17 7.63
C ASP A 87 -8.92 -1.78 6.73
N PHE A 88 -8.92 -2.26 5.48
CA PHE A 88 -7.93 -1.89 4.48
C PHE A 88 -7.88 -0.38 4.25
N CYS A 89 -9.05 0.28 4.11
CA CYS A 89 -9.14 1.71 3.90
C CYS A 89 -8.56 2.49 5.09
N LEU A 90 -9.00 2.17 6.31
CA LEU A 90 -8.55 2.82 7.54
C LEU A 90 -7.04 2.66 7.75
N LYS A 91 -6.52 1.44 7.57
CA LYS A 91 -5.07 1.16 7.68
C LYS A 91 -4.25 1.85 6.62
N SER A 92 -4.73 1.87 5.37
CA SER A 92 -4.02 2.55 4.28
C SER A 92 -3.94 4.05 4.52
N ILE A 93 -5.00 4.68 5.03
CA ILE A 93 -4.99 6.09 5.43
C ILE A 93 -3.98 6.33 6.56
N GLU A 94 -3.95 5.47 7.58
CA GLU A 94 -2.96 5.54 8.67
C GLU A 94 -1.52 5.54 8.11
N TYR A 95 -1.21 4.63 7.20
CA TYR A 95 0.13 4.51 6.60
C TYR A 95 0.48 5.67 5.66
N ILE A 96 -0.48 6.17 4.88
CA ILE A 96 -0.29 7.35 4.02
C ILE A 96 -0.05 8.60 4.88
N GLU A 97 -0.81 8.78 5.96
CA GLU A 97 -0.71 9.99 6.78
C GLU A 97 0.52 10.02 7.69
N LYS A 98 1.15 8.87 7.95
CA LYS A 98 2.35 8.79 8.80
C LYS A 98 3.60 9.47 8.22
N PHE A 99 3.70 9.63 6.90
CA PHE A 99 4.87 10.19 6.19
C PHE A 99 4.49 11.11 5.05
#